data_AF-A0A670XYD0-F1
#
_entry.id   AF-A0A670XYD0-F1
#
_cell.length_a   1.000
_cell.length_b   1.000
_cell.length_c   1.000
_cell.angle_alpha   90.00
_cell.angle_beta   90.00
_cell.angle_gamma   90.00
#
_symmetry.space_group_name_H-M   'P 1'
#
loop_
_entity.id
_entity.type
_entity.pdbx_description
1 polymer ?
#
loop_
_entity_poly.entity_id
_entity_poly.type
_entity_poly.pdbx_seq_one_letter_code
_entity_poly.pdbx_strand_id
1 'polypeptide(L)' 'FQPILVILEQGDCSKFTLQWYYNQRVLECRPFIYSGCGGNSNRFSSKEDCEFYCKPQADTGRS' A
#
# COMPACT_ATOMS: atom_id res chain seq x y z
N PHE A 1 -7.65 18.74 -9.07
CA PHE A 1 -7.50 18.67 -7.61
C PHE A 1 -8.54 17.69 -7.07
N GLN A 2 -8.33 16.40 -7.26
CA GLN A 2 -9.21 15.39 -6.67
C GLN A 2 -8.55 14.91 -5.38
N PRO A 3 -9.12 15.29 -4.23
CA PRO A 3 -8.47 15.05 -2.95
C PRO A 3 -8.41 13.55 -2.69
N ILE A 4 -7.24 13.14 -2.23
CA ILE A 4 -6.84 11.82 -1.74
C ILE A 4 -7.63 11.36 -0.51
N LEU A 5 -8.73 12.03 -0.15
CA LEU A 5 -9.71 11.46 0.75
C LEU A 5 -10.72 10.68 -0.08
N VAL A 6 -10.44 9.39 -0.26
CA VAL A 6 -11.53 8.42 -0.17
C VAL A 6 -12.19 8.76 1.15
N ILE A 7 -13.35 9.42 1.07
CA ILE A 7 -14.32 9.52 2.15
C ILE A 7 -14.14 8.27 2.99
N LEU A 8 -13.75 8.44 4.26
CA LEU A 8 -13.95 7.43 5.28
C LEU A 8 -15.46 7.25 5.37
N GLU A 9 -16.08 6.67 4.34
CA GLU A 9 -17.16 5.76 4.54
C GLU A 9 -16.52 4.79 5.53
N GLN A 10 -16.83 5.03 6.81
CA GLN A 10 -16.71 4.07 7.86
C GLN A 10 -17.64 2.93 7.44
N GLY A 11 -17.29 2.22 6.37
CA GLY A 11 -17.78 0.90 6.10
C GLY A 11 -17.51 0.18 7.39
N ASP A 12 -18.59 -0.40 7.92
CA ASP A 12 -18.86 -1.07 9.21
C ASP A 12 -17.70 -1.81 9.92
N CYS A 13 -16.54 -1.91 9.29
CA CYS A 13 -15.30 -2.47 9.74
C CYS A 13 -14.56 -1.52 10.71
N SER A 14 -14.65 -1.83 11.98
CA SER A 14 -13.95 -1.13 13.07
C SER A 14 -12.52 -1.67 13.29
N LYS A 15 -11.78 -2.04 12.23
CA LYS A 15 -10.43 -2.61 12.36
C LYS A 15 -9.38 -1.74 11.68
N PHE A 16 -8.83 -0.79 12.43
CA PHE A 16 -7.72 0.03 11.97
C PHE A 16 -6.40 -0.71 12.12
N THR A 17 -5.85 -1.19 11.01
CA THR A 17 -4.55 -1.86 10.98
C THR A 17 -3.57 -1.05 10.16
N LEU A 18 -2.34 -0.91 10.66
CA LEU A 18 -1.24 -0.35 9.89
C LEU A 18 -0.87 -1.33 8.77
N GLN A 19 -0.99 -0.88 7.53
CA GLN A 19 -0.61 -1.66 6.36
C GLN A 19 0.30 -0.83 5.47
N TRP A 20 0.93 -1.48 4.50
CA TRP A 20 1.85 -0.86 3.56
C TRP A 20 1.27 -0.94 2.15
N TYR A 21 1.39 0.14 1.39
CA TYR A 21 1.03 0.17 -0.03
C TYR A 21 2.22 0.66 -0.85
N TYR A 22 2.36 0.15 -2.06
CA TYR A 22 3.38 0.64 -2.98
C TYR A 22 2.91 1.91 -3.68
N ASN A 23 3.67 2.99 -3.49
CA ASN A 23 3.42 4.27 -4.14
C ASN A 23 4.28 4.41 -5.39
N GLN A 24 3.69 4.15 -6.55
CA GLN A 24 4.36 4.22 -7.85
C GLN A 24 4.86 5.62 -8.22
N ARG A 25 4.34 6.70 -7.60
CA ARG A 25 4.77 8.08 -7.90
C ARG A 25 6.15 8.38 -7.32
N VAL A 26 6.46 7.77 -6.18
CA VAL A 26 7.74 7.94 -5.46
C VAL A 26 8.57 6.66 -5.48
N LEU A 27 8.07 5.60 -6.13
CA LEU A 27 8.68 4.27 -6.20
C LEU A 27 9.05 3.70 -4.83
N GLU A 28 8.16 3.89 -3.85
CA GLU A 28 8.41 3.55 -2.45
C GLU A 28 7.17 2.96 -1.78
N CYS A 29 7.39 2.02 -0.87
CA CYS A 29 6.37 1.48 0.03
C CYS A 29 6.12 2.42 1.21
N ARG A 30 4.88 2.86 1.36
CA ARG A 30 4.47 3.79 2.43
C ARG A 30 3.40 3.18 3.34
N PRO A 31 3.41 3.53 4.63
CA PRO A 31 2.39 3.07 5.55
C PRO A 31 1.06 3.80 5.30
N PHE A 32 -0.05 3.10 5.51
CA PHE A 32 -1.39 3.65 5.53
C PHE A 32 -2.25 2.91 6.56
N ILE A 33 -3.30 3.57 7.04
CA ILE A 33 -4.27 2.95 7.95
C ILE A 33 -5.35 2.30 7.09
N TYR A 34 -5.48 0.99 7.20
CA TYR A 34 -6.54 0.21 6.58
C TYR A 34 -7.67 -0.02 7.57
N SER A 35 -8.92 0.22 7.17
CA SER A 35 -10.13 0.10 8.02
C SER A 35 -10.63 -1.33 8.22
N GLY A 36 -9.99 -2.32 7.59
CA GLY A 36 -10.31 -3.74 7.81
C GLY A 36 -11.21 -4.36 6.76
N CYS A 37 -11.87 -3.57 5.92
CA CYS A 37 -12.54 -4.03 4.71
C CYS A 37 -12.35 -3.07 3.53
N GLY A 38 -12.60 -3.58 2.33
CA GLY A 38 -12.35 -2.87 1.08
C GLY A 38 -10.87 -2.83 0.68
N GLY A 39 -10.53 -1.90 -0.20
CA GLY A 39 -9.17 -1.74 -0.72
C GLY A 39 -8.82 -2.67 -1.88
N ASN A 40 -7.62 -2.48 -2.42
CA ASN A 40 -7.10 -3.23 -3.57
C ASN A 40 -5.96 -4.17 -3.11
N SER A 41 -5.53 -5.11 -3.96
CA SER A 41 -4.48 -6.10 -3.65
C SER A 41 -3.10 -5.49 -3.34
N ASN A 42 -2.92 -4.18 -3.51
CA ASN A 42 -1.70 -3.45 -3.17
C ASN A 42 -1.67 -3.09 -1.66
N ARG A 43 -1.72 -4.12 -0.82
CA ARG A 43 -1.73 -4.02 0.63
C ARG A 43 -0.89 -5.13 1.25
N PHE A 44 0.17 -4.73 1.95
CA PHE A 44 1.12 -5.63 2.60
C PHE A 44 1.16 -5.37 4.10
N SER A 45 1.48 -6.39 4.87
CA SER A 45 1.59 -6.27 6.34
C SER A 45 2.92 -5.63 6.77
N SER A 46 3.93 -5.70 5.91
CA SER A 46 5.28 -5.19 6.18
C SER A 46 5.81 -4.36 5.01
N LYS A 47 6.72 -3.43 5.32
CA LYS A 47 7.46 -2.66 4.31
C LYS A 47 8.27 -3.59 3.42
N GLU A 48 8.94 -4.57 4.02
CA GLU A 48 9.80 -5.54 3.32
C GLU A 48 9.03 -6.35 2.28
N ASP A 49 7.86 -6.90 2.63
CA ASP A 49 6.98 -7.57 1.66
C ASP A 49 6.58 -6.63 0.53
N CYS A 50 6.15 -5.40 0.86
CA CYS A 50 5.77 -4.44 -0.16
C CYS A 50 6.94 -4.13 -1.12
N GLU A 51 8.14 -3.92 -0.58
CA GLU A 51 9.32 -3.65 -1.41
C GLU A 51 9.70 -4.91 -2.21
N PHE A 52 9.61 -6.10 -1.63
CA PHE A 52 9.92 -7.35 -2.31
C PHE A 52 8.98 -7.61 -3.50
N TYR A 53 7.67 -7.38 -3.32
CA TYR A 53 6.67 -7.64 -4.36
C TYR A 53 6.56 -6.53 -5.41
N CYS A 54 6.73 -5.26 -5.01
CA CYS A 54 6.43 -4.13 -5.87
C CYS A 54 7.63 -3.30 -6.30
N LYS A 55 8.74 -3.32 -5.54
CA LYS A 55 9.96 -2.65 -5.99
C LYS A 55 10.52 -3.49 -7.13
N PRO A 56 10.75 -2.91 -8.32
CA PRO A 56 11.48 -3.62 -9.34
C PRO A 56 12.82 -4.00 -8.71
N GLN A 57 13.17 -5.29 -8.73
CA GLN A 57 14.52 -5.72 -8.41
C GLN A 57 15.42 -4.90 -9.31
N ALA A 58 16.16 -3.97 -8.72
CA ALA A 58 17.14 -3.19 -9.47
C ALA A 58 18.02 -4.23 -10.13
N ASP A 59 17.91 -4.31 -11.46
CA ASP A 59 18.56 -5.28 -12.31
C ASP A 59 20.04 -5.36 -11.93
N THR A 60 20.40 -6.33 -11.08
CA THR A 60 21.78 -6.75 -10.95
C THR A 60 22.04 -7.69 -12.11
N GLY A 61 22.14 -7.10 -13.30
CA GLY A 61 22.71 -7.68 -14.51
C GLY A 61 22.26 -9.09 -14.86
N ARG A 62 21.17 -9.19 -15.63
CA ARG A 62 21.02 -10.34 -16.54
C ARG A 62 21.41 -9.93 -17.96
N SER A 63 22.68 -10.16 -18.28
CA SER A 63 23.13 -10.43 -19.65
C SER A 63 22.40 -11.63 -20.25
#